data_AF-A0A091BGS6-F1
#
_entry.id   AF-A0A091BGS6-F1
#
_cell.length_a   1.000
_cell.length_b   1.000
_cell.length_c   1.000
_cell.angle_alpha   90.00
_cell.angle_beta   90.00
_cell.angle_gamma   90.00
#
_symmetry.space_group_name_H-M   'P 1'
#
loop_
_entity.id
_entity.type
_entity.pdbx_description
1 polymer ?
#
loop_
_entity_poly.entity_id
_entity_poly.type
_entity_poly.pdbx_seq_one_letter_code
_entity_poly.pdbx_strand_id
1 'polypeptide(L)' 'METISFWPHVGVSIIAIALIAVGFTLRARPRGIFLLWLGVAAMLGLVLHTILAAVGP' A
#
# COMPACT_ATOMS: atom_id res chain seq x y z
N MET A 1 19.72 -5.43 15.41
CA MET A 1 19.36 -6.32 14.27
C MET A 1 18.33 -5.59 13.43
N GLU A 2 18.77 -4.72 12.53
CA GLU A 2 17.89 -3.71 11.88
C GLU A 2 17.94 -3.81 10.35
N THR A 3 17.85 -5.03 9.83
CA THR A 3 17.89 -5.31 8.38
C THR A 3 16.62 -5.97 7.85
N ILE A 4 15.63 -6.24 8.72
CA ILE A 4 14.42 -7.00 8.37
C ILE A 4 13.27 -6.09 7.89
N SER A 5 13.34 -4.77 8.11
CA SER A 5 12.20 -3.86 7.81
C SER A 5 12.07 -3.44 6.34
N PHE A 6 13.14 -3.45 5.54
CA PHE A 6 13.11 -2.91 4.17
C PHE A 6 12.20 -3.70 3.21
N TRP A 7 12.32 -5.02 3.20
CA TRP A 7 11.62 -5.90 2.26
C TRP A 7 10.09 -5.88 2.41
N PRO A 8 9.51 -5.88 3.64
CA PRO A 8 8.08 -5.67 3.83
C PRO A 8 7.58 -4.35 3.23
N HIS A 9 8.33 -3.25 3.39
CA HIS A 9 7.93 -1.96 2.84
C HIS A 9 7.88 -1.97 1.31
N VAL A 10 8.89 -2.57 0.69
CA VAL A 10 8.95 -2.72 -0.77
C VAL A 10 7.81 -3.62 -1.28
N GLY A 11 7.56 -4.75 -0.62
CA GLY A 11 6.50 -5.68 -1.00
C GLY A 11 5.11 -5.03 -0.96
N VAL A 12 4.78 -4.35 0.15
CA VAL A 12 3.49 -3.66 0.29
C VAL A 12 3.35 -2.51 -0.71
N SER A 13 4.44 -1.77 -0.99
CA SER A 13 4.43 -0.70 -1.99
C SER A 13 4.17 -1.23 -3.41
N ILE A 14 4.82 -2.33 -3.79
CA ILE A 14 4.60 -2.97 -5.10
C ILE A 14 3.15 -3.45 -5.22
N ILE A 15 2.61 -4.09 -4.19
CA ILE A 15 1.22 -4.55 -4.17
C ILE A 15 0.25 -3.37 -4.28
N ALA A 16 0.47 -2.30 -3.51
CA ALA A 16 -0.35 -1.10 -3.56
C ALA A 16 -0.34 -0.46 -4.96
N ILE A 17 0.83 -0.33 -5.59
CA ILE A 17 0.96 0.20 -6.95
C ILE A 17 0.24 -0.70 -7.96
N ALA A 18 0.39 -2.02 -7.85
CA ALA A 18 -0.29 -2.96 -8.74
C ALA A 18 -1.81 -2.87 -8.62
N LEU A 19 -2.34 -2.78 -7.38
CA LEU A 19 -3.76 -2.60 -7.12
C LEU A 19 -4.29 -1.28 -7.69
N ILE A 20 -3.52 -0.19 -7.54
CA ILE A 20 -3.88 1.11 -8.11
C ILE A 20 -3.86 1.05 -9.64
N ALA A 21 -2.82 0.50 -10.24
CA ALA A 21 -2.68 0.39 -11.70
C ALA A 21 -3.83 -0.43 -12.30
N VAL A 22 -4.10 -1.61 -11.75
CA VAL A 22 -5.19 -2.49 -12.19
C VAL A 22 -6.56 -1.83 -11.96
N GLY A 23 -6.74 -1.19 -10.81
CA GLY A 23 -7.95 -0.45 -10.48
C GLY A 23 -8.22 0.69 -11.46
N PHE A 24 -7.17 1.39 -11.91
CA PHE A 24 -7.25 2.47 -12.88
C PHE A 24 -7.59 1.96 -14.29
N THR A 25 -7.04 0.81 -14.68
CA THR A 25 -7.39 0.12 -15.94
C THR A 25 -8.86 -0.32 -15.95
N LEU A 26 -9.38 -0.77 -14.80
CA LEU A 26 -10.75 -1.25 -14.64
C LEU A 26 -11.72 -0.18 -14.11
N ARG A 27 -11.35 1.11 -14.13
CA ARG A 27 -12.12 2.21 -13.50
C ARG A 27 -13.57 2.32 -13.94
N ALA A 28 -13.89 1.85 -15.15
CA ALA A 28 -15.26 1.84 -15.67
C ALA A 28 -16.17 0.83 -14.95
N ARG A 29 -15.60 -0.08 -14.16
CA ARG A 29 -16.33 -1.08 -13.36
C ARG A 29 -16.22 -0.73 -11.88
N PRO A 30 -17.25 -0.99 -11.06
CA PRO A 30 -17.20 -0.75 -9.61
C PRO A 30 -16.08 -1.53 -8.92
N ARG A 31 -15.70 -2.69 -9.47
CA ARG A 31 -14.56 -3.49 -9.00
C ARG A 31 -13.21 -2.76 -9.17
N GLY A 32 -13.04 -1.97 -10.24
CA GLY A 32 -11.83 -1.18 -10.43
C GLY A 32 -11.71 -0.05 -9.42
N ILE A 33 -12.83 0.62 -9.12
CA ILE A 33 -12.90 1.64 -8.06
C ILE A 33 -12.55 1.03 -6.69
N PHE A 34 -13.06 -0.17 -6.38
CA PHE A 34 -12.70 -0.88 -5.15
C PHE A 34 -11.19 -1.19 -5.07
N LEU A 35 -10.58 -1.66 -6.16
CA LEU A 35 -9.14 -1.93 -6.21
C LEU A 35 -8.29 -0.65 -6.03
N LEU A 36 -8.74 0.48 -6.56
CA LEU A 36 -8.12 1.79 -6.32
C LEU A 36 -8.14 2.14 -4.82
N TRP A 37 -9.31 2.02 -4.19
CA TRP A 37 -9.44 2.28 -2.74
C TRP A 37 -8.58 1.34 -1.91
N LEU A 38 -8.52 0.06 -2.27
CA LEU A 38 -7.70 -0.94 -1.57
C LEU A 38 -6.20 -0.62 -1.69
N GLY A 39 -5.73 -0.23 -2.87
CA GLY A 39 -4.33 0.16 -3.08
C GLY A 39 -3.96 1.45 -2.33
N VAL A 40 -4.86 2.44 -2.30
CA VAL A 40 -4.67 3.67 -1.51
C VAL A 40 -4.64 3.35 -0.01
N ALA A 41 -5.56 2.52 0.48
CA ALA A 41 -5.60 2.10 1.89
C ALA A 41 -4.32 1.34 2.30
N ALA A 42 -3.81 0.47 1.43
CA ALA A 42 -2.54 -0.24 1.66
C ALA A 42 -1.35 0.73 1.77
N MET A 43 -1.27 1.73 0.89
CA MET A 43 -0.24 2.76 0.95
C MET A 43 -0.35 3.61 2.23
N LEU A 44 -1.57 3.97 2.62
CA LEU A 44 -1.84 4.75 3.83
C LEU A 44 -1.52 3.97 5.10
N GLY A 45 -1.84 2.67 5.14
CA GLY A 45 -1.45 1.76 6.21
C GLY A 45 0.07 1.63 6.35
N LEU A 46 0.80 1.59 5.23
CA LEU A 46 2.26 1.62 5.24
C LEU A 46 2.80 2.90 5.89
N VAL A 47 2.25 4.05 5.50
CA VAL A 47 2.65 5.36 6.05
C VAL A 47 2.38 5.42 7.55
N LEU A 48 1.19 5.00 7.99
CA LEU A 48 0.87 4.93 9.41
C LEU A 48 1.81 4.01 10.17
N HIS A 49 2.12 2.82 9.64
CA HIS A 49 3.08 1.91 10.24
C HIS A 49 4.47 2.56 10.36
N THR A 50 4.96 3.24 9.32
CA THR A 50 6.25 3.94 9.39
C THR A 50 6.27 5.05 10.42
N ILE A 51 5.18 5.83 10.54
CA ILE A 51 5.06 6.90 11.53
C ILE A 51 5.03 6.31 12.94
N LEU A 52 4.23 5.26 13.18
CA LEU A 52 4.13 4.60 14.48
C LEU A 52 5.46 3.95 14.87
N ALA A 53 6.19 3.36 13.93
CA ALA A 53 7.52 2.83 14.18
C ALA A 53 8.57 3.91 14.46
N ALA A 54 8.41 5.12 13.89
CA ALA A 54 9.31 6.24 14.12
C ALA A 54 9.01 7.04 15.39
N VAL A 55 7.75 7.03 15.85
CA VAL A 55 7.27 7.80 17.01
C VAL A 55 7.12 6.92 18.26
N GLY A 56 6.96 5.60 18.10
CA GLY A 56 6.92 4.66 19.21
C GLY A 56 8.27 4.55 19.94
N PRO A 57 8.27 4.34 21.27
CA PRO A 57 9.48 4.19 22.07
C PRO A 57 10.32 2.97 21.68
#